data_AF-A0AAD2H4R2-F1
#
_entry.id   AF-A0AAD2H4R2-F1
#
_cell.length_a   1.000
_cell.length_b   1.000
_cell.length_c   1.000
_cell.angle_alpha   90.00
_cell.angle_beta   90.00
_cell.angle_gamma   90.00
#
_symmetry.space_group_name_H-M   'P 1'
#
loop_
_entity.id
_entity.type
_entity.pdbx_description
1 polymer ?
#
loop_
_entity_poly.entity_id
_entity_poly.type
_entity_poly.pdbx_seq_one_letter_code
_entity_poly.pdbx_strand_id
1 'polypeptide(L)'
;MVPTECTFLDESIGLWSMSEECSPLSQLPFAYTLPASFKAGSLDRPLPPSYSSPQSSIAYTLQVTITRRRTRKFFGSPKNTVCIPFGYRPRTRPGHSTQSFVAGFLQDVKTMPEEWREHAHRVTGKAKADVKPLDLQLYIPSSGVFALDESIPFHVQLTGAVSSLQEVYRADVQKGQRLVEVKIVRQTLVTINGMRTAVLQSVIGRADLVSLPPGAGAEDNEVDGSASLDWSGDLRVNGDVEVASFDAGIVRMQDFIVVELGPSANFERVRHSHSIRLVTDAWDT
;
A
#
# COMPACT_ATOMS: atom_id res chain seq x y z
N MET A 1 5.98 27.06 8.78
CA MET A 1 5.72 26.50 7.43
C MET A 1 4.26 26.79 7.12
N VAL A 2 3.95 27.49 6.03
CA VAL A 2 2.56 27.83 5.68
C VAL A 2 1.86 26.53 5.22
N PRO A 3 0.70 26.16 5.78
CA PRO A 3 -0.04 25.00 5.31
C PRO A 3 -0.39 25.21 3.83
N THR A 4 -0.03 24.25 3.00
CA THR A 4 -0.44 24.26 1.59
C THR A 4 -1.77 23.55 1.50
N GLU A 5 -2.83 24.30 1.25
CA GLU A 5 -4.16 23.75 1.00
C GLU A 5 -4.34 23.47 -0.49
N CYS A 6 -5.04 22.39 -0.81
CA CYS A 6 -5.41 22.02 -2.16
C CYS A 6 -6.86 21.58 -2.17
N THR A 7 -7.64 22.16 -3.06
CA THR A 7 -9.05 21.86 -3.21
C THR A 7 -9.23 20.85 -4.33
N PHE A 8 -9.71 19.64 -3.98
CA PHE A 8 -10.02 18.59 -4.95
C PHE A 8 -11.42 18.73 -5.55
N LEU A 9 -12.36 19.26 -4.75
CA LEU A 9 -13.76 19.40 -5.10
C LEU A 9 -14.32 20.65 -4.43
N ASP A 10 -14.90 21.55 -5.22
CA ASP A 10 -15.67 22.71 -4.77
C ASP A 10 -16.83 22.92 -5.74
N GLU A 11 -17.95 22.28 -5.43
CA GLU A 11 -19.16 22.31 -6.24
C GLU A 11 -20.34 22.77 -5.39
N SER A 12 -21.23 23.55 -6.01
CA SER A 12 -22.41 24.11 -5.36
C SER A 12 -23.64 23.91 -6.24
N ILE A 13 -24.73 23.45 -5.64
CA ILE A 13 -26.02 23.24 -6.32
C ILE A 13 -27.10 24.06 -5.61
N GLY A 14 -27.89 24.80 -6.38
CA GLY A 14 -29.06 25.48 -5.86
C GLY A 14 -30.19 24.48 -5.59
N LEU A 15 -30.46 24.19 -4.32
CA LEU A 15 -31.49 23.22 -3.95
C LEU A 15 -32.90 23.82 -3.93
N TRP A 16 -33.03 25.09 -3.54
CA TRP A 16 -34.32 25.79 -3.46
C TRP A 16 -34.13 27.30 -3.60
N SER A 17 -35.13 27.97 -4.16
CA SER A 17 -35.24 29.42 -4.19
C SER A 17 -36.70 29.82 -3.95
N MET A 18 -36.91 30.90 -3.19
CA MET A 18 -38.25 31.42 -2.94
C MET A 18 -38.86 31.97 -4.23
N SER A 19 -39.95 31.36 -4.69
CA SER A 19 -40.87 31.90 -5.70
C SER A 19 -42.17 32.37 -5.03
N GLU A 20 -42.96 33.19 -5.72
CA GLU A 20 -44.19 33.80 -5.16
C GLU A 20 -45.28 32.77 -4.80
N GLU A 21 -45.16 31.53 -5.26
CA GLU A 21 -46.21 30.50 -5.17
C GLU A 21 -45.89 29.34 -4.20
N CYS A 22 -44.73 29.34 -3.54
CA CYS A 22 -44.31 28.22 -2.69
C CYS A 22 -44.44 28.52 -1.18
N SER A 23 -45.19 27.68 -0.47
CA SER A 23 -45.18 27.62 1.00
C SER A 23 -43.79 27.16 1.51
N PRO A 24 -43.34 27.64 2.68
CA PRO A 24 -42.03 27.26 3.22
C PRO A 24 -41.96 25.76 3.52
N LEU A 25 -40.93 25.09 3.01
CA LEU A 25 -40.64 23.69 3.30
C LEU A 25 -39.83 23.58 4.60
N SER A 26 -40.21 22.65 5.48
CA SER A 26 -39.44 22.32 6.70
C SER A 26 -38.28 21.35 6.45
N GLN A 27 -38.32 20.64 5.32
CA GLN A 27 -37.33 19.67 4.90
C GLN A 27 -37.10 19.81 3.40
N LEU A 28 -35.86 19.63 2.95
CA LEU A 28 -35.49 19.69 1.55
C LEU A 28 -34.71 18.44 1.19
N PRO A 29 -35.34 17.45 0.52
CA PRO A 29 -34.62 16.27 0.06
C PRO A 29 -33.61 16.69 -1.02
N PHE A 30 -32.40 16.16 -0.93
CA PHE A 30 -31.39 16.31 -1.98
C PHE A 30 -30.57 15.04 -2.08
N ALA A 31 -30.01 14.81 -3.27
CA ALA A 31 -29.04 13.78 -3.54
C ALA A 31 -27.94 14.40 -4.40
N TYR A 32 -26.70 14.03 -4.12
CA TYR A 32 -25.55 14.47 -4.89
C TYR A 32 -24.57 13.31 -5.01
N THR A 33 -24.16 13.04 -6.24
CA THR A 33 -23.16 12.02 -6.53
C THR A 33 -21.81 12.71 -6.65
N LEU A 34 -20.85 12.31 -5.82
CA LEU A 34 -19.48 12.82 -5.93
C LEU A 34 -18.91 12.45 -7.31
N PRO A 35 -18.21 13.37 -7.98
CA PRO A 35 -17.54 13.03 -9.22
C PRO A 35 -16.46 11.97 -8.97
N ALA A 36 -16.28 11.01 -9.89
CA ALA A 36 -15.27 9.98 -9.71
C ALA A 36 -13.83 10.52 -9.78
N SER A 37 -13.65 11.67 -10.45
CA SER A 37 -12.37 12.31 -10.71
C SER A 37 -12.42 13.83 -10.55
N PHE A 38 -11.25 14.45 -10.48
CA PHE A 38 -11.04 15.89 -10.49
C PHE A 38 -9.92 16.26 -11.47
N LYS A 39 -9.88 17.54 -11.88
CA LYS A 39 -8.82 18.07 -12.76
C LYS A 39 -7.65 18.59 -11.93
N ALA A 40 -6.48 17.97 -12.12
CA ALA A 40 -5.20 18.46 -11.60
C ALA A 40 -4.35 19.00 -12.75
N GLY A 41 -4.52 20.29 -13.07
CA GLY A 41 -3.98 20.86 -14.30
C GLY A 41 -4.70 20.28 -15.52
N SER A 42 -3.97 19.66 -16.45
CA SER A 42 -4.54 19.00 -17.64
C SER A 42 -4.91 17.52 -17.41
N LEU A 43 -4.50 16.93 -16.28
CA LEU A 43 -4.71 15.51 -16.00
C LEU A 43 -5.99 15.29 -15.20
N ASP A 44 -6.76 14.30 -15.62
CA ASP A 44 -7.89 13.77 -14.84
C ASP A 44 -7.35 12.77 -13.81
N ARG A 45 -7.73 12.93 -12.54
CA ARG A 45 -7.28 12.07 -11.44
C ARG A 45 -8.46 11.61 -10.59
N PRO A 46 -8.45 10.38 -10.05
CA PRO A 46 -9.52 9.94 -9.16
C PRO A 46 -9.59 10.81 -7.90
N LEU A 47 -10.79 11.02 -7.36
CA LEU A 47 -10.92 11.65 -6.04
C LEU A 47 -10.19 10.79 -5.00
N PRO A 48 -9.30 11.37 -4.18
CA PRO A 48 -8.61 10.62 -3.15
C PRO A 48 -9.54 10.19 -2.00
N PRO A 49 -9.27 9.06 -1.33
CA PRO A 49 -9.95 8.74 -0.08
C PRO A 49 -9.71 9.82 0.99
N SER A 50 -10.64 9.94 1.94
CA SER A 50 -10.38 10.64 3.19
C SER A 50 -9.21 9.98 3.92
N TYR A 51 -8.27 10.78 4.38
CA TYR A 51 -7.00 10.32 4.94
C TYR A 51 -6.51 11.31 5.99
N SER A 52 -5.85 10.82 7.03
CA SER A 52 -5.22 11.68 8.03
C SER A 52 -3.92 11.07 8.51
N SER A 53 -2.88 11.90 8.59
CA SER A 53 -1.57 11.60 9.14
C SER A 53 -1.03 12.85 9.84
N PRO A 54 0.04 12.72 10.65
CA PRO A 54 0.64 13.88 11.30
C PRO A 54 1.12 14.98 10.33
N GLN A 55 1.37 14.67 9.05
CA GLN A 55 1.93 15.59 8.06
C GLN A 55 0.93 16.02 6.98
N SER A 56 -0.14 15.26 6.76
CA SER A 56 -1.13 15.57 5.72
C SER A 56 -2.49 14.96 6.04
N SER A 57 -3.55 15.64 5.61
CA SER A 57 -4.93 15.16 5.72
C SER A 57 -5.75 15.53 4.49
N ILE A 58 -6.66 14.65 4.13
CA ILE A 58 -7.67 14.83 3.08
C ILE A 58 -9.02 14.68 3.76
N ALA A 59 -9.83 15.73 3.72
CA ALA A 59 -11.14 15.78 4.35
C ALA A 59 -12.19 16.32 3.39
N TYR A 60 -13.41 15.82 3.51
CA TYR A 60 -14.55 16.25 2.73
C TYR A 60 -15.61 16.84 3.64
N THR A 61 -16.22 17.95 3.22
CA THR A 61 -17.24 18.66 3.98
C THR A 61 -18.40 19.04 3.06
N LEU A 62 -19.61 18.67 3.45
CA LEU A 62 -20.83 19.20 2.83
C LEU A 62 -21.19 20.53 3.49
N GLN A 63 -21.31 21.59 2.70
CA GLN A 63 -21.73 22.91 3.19
C GLN A 63 -23.16 23.23 2.72
N VAL A 64 -24.07 23.40 3.69
CA VAL A 64 -25.44 23.85 3.41
C VAL A 64 -25.54 25.33 3.77
N THR A 65 -25.67 26.19 2.76
CA THR A 65 -25.74 27.64 2.95
C THR A 65 -27.14 28.18 2.63
N ILE A 66 -27.79 28.75 3.63
CA ILE A 66 -29.07 29.45 3.50
C ILE A 66 -28.78 30.94 3.35
N THR A 67 -29.13 31.51 2.20
CA THR A 67 -28.97 32.95 1.93
C THR A 67 -30.33 33.64 1.95
N ARG A 68 -30.55 34.57 2.88
CA ARG A 68 -31.79 35.35 2.92
C ARG A 68 -31.66 36.58 2.03
N ARG A 69 -32.47 36.65 0.97
CA ARG A 69 -32.52 37.84 0.10
C ARG A 69 -33.07 39.03 0.87
N ARG A 70 -32.33 40.14 0.91
CA ARG A 70 -32.82 41.43 1.42
C ARG A 70 -33.39 42.27 0.27
N THR A 71 -34.45 43.02 0.55
CA THR A 71 -35.06 43.97 -0.40
C THR A 71 -34.22 45.22 -0.60
N ARG A 72 -33.35 45.61 0.36
CA ARG A 72 -32.45 46.77 0.25
C ARG A 72 -31.01 46.36 -0.13
N LYS A 73 -30.50 46.94 -1.22
CA LYS A 73 -29.21 46.62 -1.86
C LYS A 73 -27.93 47.07 -1.11
N PHE A 74 -28.04 47.74 0.04
CA PHE A 74 -26.90 48.42 0.66
C PHE A 74 -26.06 47.58 1.65
N PHE A 75 -26.52 46.40 2.05
CA PHE A 75 -25.75 45.50 2.94
C PHE A 75 -25.86 44.05 2.46
N GLY A 76 -24.77 43.29 2.58
CA GLY A 76 -24.71 41.87 2.21
C GLY A 76 -25.86 41.05 2.79
N SER A 77 -26.37 40.09 2.02
CA SER A 77 -27.39 39.15 2.47
C SER A 77 -26.83 38.31 3.63
N PRO A 78 -27.55 38.19 4.77
CA PRO A 78 -27.10 37.31 5.83
C PRO A 78 -27.10 35.86 5.31
N LYS A 79 -26.00 35.17 5.58
CA LYS A 79 -25.79 33.77 5.25
C LYS A 79 -25.74 32.97 6.55
N ASN A 80 -26.45 31.85 6.58
CA ASN A 80 -26.28 30.85 7.62
C ASN A 80 -25.74 29.58 6.96
N THR A 81 -24.61 29.07 7.43
CA THR A 81 -23.92 27.93 6.83
C THR A 81 -23.75 26.83 7.87
N VAL A 82 -24.17 25.63 7.52
CA VAL A 82 -23.94 24.41 8.31
C VAL A 82 -22.92 23.56 7.56
N CYS A 83 -21.86 23.14 8.24
CA CYS A 83 -20.81 22.29 7.70
C CYS A 83 -20.94 20.88 8.28
N ILE A 84 -20.98 19.87 7.42
CA ILE A 84 -21.14 18.47 7.79
C ILE A 84 -19.92 17.70 7.24
N PRO A 85 -18.96 17.31 8.09
CA PRO A 85 -17.84 16.48 7.63
C PRO A 85 -18.32 15.07 7.31
N PHE A 86 -17.73 14.43 6.30
CA PHE A 86 -17.99 13.03 5.98
C PHE A 86 -16.74 12.31 5.50
N GLY A 87 -16.70 10.99 5.70
CA GLY A 87 -15.62 10.13 5.21
C GLY A 87 -15.91 9.60 3.82
N TYR A 88 -15.04 9.91 2.86
CA TYR A 88 -15.07 9.35 1.52
C TYR A 88 -14.10 8.17 1.42
N ARG A 89 -14.62 6.96 1.18
CA ARG A 89 -13.84 5.71 1.07
C ARG A 89 -14.21 5.01 -0.25
N PRO A 90 -13.58 5.36 -1.39
CA PRO A 90 -13.87 4.75 -2.67
C PRO A 90 -13.60 3.24 -2.63
N ARG A 91 -14.53 2.46 -3.16
CA ARG A 91 -14.40 1.01 -3.28
C ARG A 91 -13.60 0.65 -4.52
N THR A 92 -12.60 -0.19 -4.37
CA THR A 92 -11.71 -0.68 -5.42
C THR A 92 -11.49 -2.17 -5.23
N ARG A 93 -11.30 -2.90 -6.34
CA ARG A 93 -11.14 -4.36 -6.37
C ARG A 93 -9.99 -4.75 -7.28
N PRO A 94 -9.40 -5.95 -7.10
CA PRO A 94 -8.52 -6.54 -8.09
C PRO A 94 -9.26 -6.74 -9.42
N GLY A 95 -8.53 -6.94 -10.52
CA GLY A 95 -9.14 -7.22 -11.82
C GLY A 95 -9.52 -8.69 -12.03
N HIS A 96 -9.06 -9.58 -11.15
CA HIS A 96 -9.26 -11.02 -11.16
C HIS A 96 -9.21 -11.54 -9.72
N SER A 97 -9.82 -12.71 -9.47
CA SER A 97 -9.69 -13.39 -8.19
C SER A 97 -8.23 -13.82 -8.00
N THR A 98 -7.66 -13.51 -6.85
CA THR A 98 -6.44 -14.14 -6.37
C THR A 98 -6.78 -15.56 -5.99
N GLN A 99 -6.30 -16.50 -6.80
CA GLN A 99 -6.57 -17.92 -6.58
C GLN A 99 -6.06 -18.34 -5.20
N SER A 100 -6.86 -19.14 -4.48
CA SER A 100 -6.43 -19.71 -3.21
C SER A 100 -5.30 -20.71 -3.45
N PHE A 101 -4.11 -20.39 -2.95
CA PHE A 101 -2.92 -21.24 -2.99
C PHE A 101 -3.01 -22.30 -1.87
N VAL A 102 -3.69 -23.41 -2.15
CA VAL A 102 -3.99 -24.44 -1.14
C VAL A 102 -2.89 -25.49 -1.03
N ALA A 103 -2.11 -25.69 -2.09
CA ALA A 103 -1.20 -26.83 -2.21
C ALA A 103 0.26 -26.52 -1.81
N GLY A 104 0.54 -25.27 -1.46
CA GLY A 104 1.85 -24.78 -1.06
C GLY A 104 2.74 -24.42 -2.26
N PHE A 105 3.66 -23.50 -2.03
CA PHE A 105 4.47 -22.85 -3.07
C PHE A 105 5.04 -23.80 -4.14
N LEU A 106 5.74 -24.87 -3.73
CA LEU A 106 6.40 -25.76 -4.68
C LEU A 106 5.44 -26.53 -5.58
N GLN A 107 4.23 -26.84 -5.10
CA GLN A 107 3.22 -27.48 -5.93
C GLN A 107 2.60 -26.44 -6.85
N ASP A 108 2.25 -25.28 -6.32
CA ASP A 108 1.59 -24.20 -7.06
C ASP A 108 2.48 -23.69 -8.21
N VAL A 109 3.78 -23.48 -7.98
CA VAL A 109 4.73 -23.08 -9.05
C VAL A 109 4.88 -24.14 -10.13
N LYS A 110 4.79 -25.43 -9.78
CA LYS A 110 4.86 -26.51 -10.78
C LYS A 110 3.60 -26.58 -11.63
N THR A 111 2.44 -26.33 -11.04
CA THR A 111 1.15 -26.43 -11.74
C THR A 111 0.75 -25.15 -12.46
N MET A 112 1.15 -23.99 -11.92
CA MET A 112 0.71 -22.66 -12.35
C MET A 112 1.86 -21.63 -12.20
N PRO A 113 2.98 -21.79 -12.93
CA PRO A 113 4.13 -20.90 -12.82
C PRO A 113 3.80 -19.43 -13.18
N GLU A 114 2.81 -19.20 -14.06
CA GLU A 114 2.35 -17.87 -14.47
C GLU A 114 1.66 -17.07 -13.35
N GLU A 115 1.17 -17.76 -12.32
CA GLU A 115 0.55 -17.14 -11.14
C GLU A 115 1.59 -16.60 -10.16
N TRP A 116 2.87 -16.92 -10.36
CA TRP A 116 3.97 -16.47 -9.50
C TRP A 116 4.93 -15.55 -10.26
N ARG A 117 5.42 -14.53 -9.56
CA ARG A 117 6.45 -13.63 -10.06
C ARG A 117 7.68 -13.74 -9.19
N GLU A 118 8.82 -13.97 -9.84
CA GLU A 118 10.14 -14.00 -9.21
C GLU A 118 10.80 -12.62 -9.20
N HIS A 119 11.41 -12.30 -8.07
CA HIS A 119 12.28 -11.14 -7.88
C HIS A 119 13.62 -11.58 -7.31
N ALA A 120 14.64 -11.60 -8.17
CA ALA A 120 15.99 -11.98 -7.79
C ALA A 120 16.86 -10.76 -7.43
N HIS A 121 17.71 -10.91 -6.42
CA HIS A 121 18.66 -9.91 -5.97
C HIS A 121 19.94 -10.57 -5.46
N ARG A 122 21.10 -10.06 -5.86
CA ARG A 122 22.39 -10.59 -5.43
C ARG A 122 22.88 -9.89 -4.16
N VAL A 123 23.09 -10.67 -3.11
CA VAL A 123 23.62 -10.24 -1.81
C VAL A 123 25.14 -10.37 -1.82
N THR A 124 25.84 -9.25 -1.69
CA THR A 124 27.31 -9.23 -1.61
C THR A 124 27.80 -9.17 -0.18
N GLY A 125 28.93 -9.82 0.08
CA GLY A 125 29.66 -9.67 1.34
C GLY A 125 30.20 -8.26 1.53
N LYS A 126 30.49 -7.90 2.79
CA LYS A 126 31.23 -6.68 3.12
C LYS A 126 32.62 -6.73 2.52
N ALA A 127 33.19 -5.57 2.18
CA ALA A 127 34.50 -5.45 1.52
C ALA A 127 35.67 -6.18 2.21
N LYS A 128 35.58 -6.50 3.51
CA LYS A 128 36.61 -7.21 4.28
C LYS A 128 36.29 -8.67 4.58
N ALA A 129 35.11 -9.14 4.22
CA ALA A 129 34.67 -10.51 4.50
C ALA A 129 35.05 -11.42 3.31
N ASP A 130 35.67 -12.56 3.60
CA ASP A 130 35.94 -13.60 2.61
C ASP A 130 34.71 -14.51 2.45
N VAL A 131 33.60 -13.92 2.01
CA VAL A 131 32.34 -14.64 1.81
C VAL A 131 31.89 -14.57 0.37
N LYS A 132 31.43 -15.71 -0.15
CA LYS A 132 30.88 -15.78 -1.51
C LYS A 132 29.50 -15.09 -1.53
N PRO A 133 29.13 -14.40 -2.63
CA PRO A 133 27.82 -13.81 -2.78
C PRO A 133 26.69 -14.84 -2.63
N LEU A 134 25.52 -14.39 -2.19
CA LEU A 134 24.29 -15.17 -2.16
C LEU A 134 23.30 -14.58 -3.16
N ASP A 135 22.39 -15.39 -3.67
CA ASP A 135 21.28 -14.96 -4.50
C ASP A 135 19.97 -15.07 -3.69
N LEU A 136 19.31 -13.94 -3.48
CA LEU A 136 18.03 -13.82 -2.78
C LEU A 136 16.90 -13.74 -3.81
N GLN A 137 15.95 -14.65 -3.72
CA GLN A 137 14.77 -14.71 -4.60
C GLN A 137 13.51 -14.57 -3.76
N LEU A 138 12.64 -13.64 -4.15
CA LEU A 138 11.30 -13.48 -3.62
C LEU A 138 10.28 -13.91 -4.67
N TYR A 139 9.38 -14.80 -4.28
CA TYR A 139 8.23 -15.21 -5.08
C TYR A 139 6.95 -14.70 -4.42
N ILE A 140 6.11 -14.03 -5.21
CA ILE A 140 4.79 -13.51 -4.81
C ILE A 140 3.78 -13.74 -5.95
N PRO A 141 2.47 -13.67 -5.68
CA PRO A 141 1.46 -13.75 -6.74
C PRO A 141 1.66 -12.69 -7.82
N SER A 142 1.47 -13.07 -9.08
CA SER A 142 1.79 -12.25 -10.25
C SER A 142 0.80 -11.09 -10.45
N SER A 143 -0.38 -11.15 -9.82
CA SER A 143 -1.41 -10.11 -9.83
C SER A 143 -0.86 -8.73 -9.44
N GLY A 144 -0.02 -8.69 -8.40
CA GLY A 144 0.50 -7.46 -7.79
C GLY A 144 -0.57 -6.52 -7.22
N VAL A 145 -1.83 -6.97 -7.17
CA VAL A 145 -2.99 -6.21 -6.66
C VAL A 145 -3.69 -7.06 -5.61
N PHE A 146 -3.78 -6.57 -4.38
CA PHE A 146 -4.26 -7.32 -3.22
C PHE A 146 -5.26 -6.49 -2.42
N ALA A 147 -6.30 -7.12 -1.86
CA ALA A 147 -7.21 -6.40 -0.97
C ALA A 147 -6.57 -6.15 0.41
N LEU A 148 -7.05 -5.13 1.13
CA LEU A 148 -6.55 -4.76 2.46
C LEU A 148 -6.75 -5.89 3.49
N ASP A 149 -7.82 -6.67 3.37
CA ASP A 149 -8.17 -7.76 4.27
C ASP A 149 -7.63 -9.13 3.82
N GLU A 150 -6.92 -9.17 2.69
CA GLU A 150 -6.42 -10.39 2.07
C GLU A 150 -5.04 -10.80 2.62
N SER A 151 -4.80 -12.11 2.67
CA SER A 151 -3.51 -12.71 2.96
C SER A 151 -2.72 -12.86 1.65
N ILE A 152 -1.50 -12.31 1.60
CA ILE A 152 -0.62 -12.40 0.44
C ILE A 152 0.43 -13.49 0.71
N PRO A 153 0.33 -14.66 0.08
CA PRO A 153 1.34 -15.70 0.25
C PRO A 153 2.65 -15.27 -0.42
N PHE A 154 3.77 -15.73 0.12
CA PHE A 154 5.07 -15.53 -0.48
C PHE A 154 6.02 -16.68 -0.17
N HIS A 155 7.08 -16.78 -0.98
CA HIS A 155 8.23 -17.66 -0.72
C HIS A 155 9.52 -16.85 -0.88
N VAL A 156 10.46 -17.05 0.03
CA VAL A 156 11.80 -16.48 -0.04
C VAL A 156 12.80 -17.62 -0.11
N GLN A 157 13.70 -17.55 -1.08
CA GLN A 157 14.80 -18.48 -1.23
C GLN A 157 16.12 -17.71 -1.20
N LEU A 158 17.10 -18.24 -0.47
CA LEU A 158 18.46 -17.74 -0.46
C LEU A 158 19.37 -18.87 -0.92
N THR A 159 20.02 -18.70 -2.06
CA THR A 159 20.94 -19.70 -2.64
C THR A 159 22.38 -19.20 -2.63
N GLY A 160 23.34 -20.11 -2.59
CA GLY A 160 24.76 -19.78 -2.69
C GLY A 160 25.65 -20.82 -2.03
N ALA A 161 26.90 -20.45 -1.79
CA ALA A 161 27.87 -21.36 -1.17
C ALA A 161 27.44 -21.75 0.25
N VAL A 162 27.62 -23.03 0.61
CA VAL A 162 27.26 -23.56 1.93
C VAL A 162 27.91 -22.74 3.07
N SER A 163 29.17 -22.32 2.90
CA SER A 163 29.87 -21.51 3.91
C SER A 163 29.17 -20.17 4.17
N SER A 164 28.73 -19.48 3.12
CA SER A 164 27.99 -18.21 3.20
C SER A 164 26.60 -18.40 3.83
N LEU A 165 25.87 -19.45 3.46
CA LEU A 165 24.54 -19.74 3.99
C LEU A 165 24.58 -20.14 5.48
N GLN A 166 25.61 -20.89 5.89
CA GLN A 166 25.81 -21.24 7.30
C GLN A 166 25.96 -20.00 8.19
N GLU A 167 26.54 -18.91 7.70
CA GLU A 167 26.64 -17.67 8.46
C GLU A 167 25.29 -16.99 8.67
N VAL A 168 24.44 -17.00 7.64
CA VAL A 168 23.07 -16.50 7.74
C VAL A 168 22.29 -17.37 8.73
N TYR A 169 22.35 -18.70 8.58
CA TYR A 169 21.66 -19.63 9.46
C TYR A 169 22.11 -19.50 10.93
N ARG A 170 23.42 -19.43 11.20
CA ARG A 170 23.94 -19.27 12.57
C ARG A 170 23.48 -17.98 13.21
N ALA A 171 23.48 -16.88 12.45
CA ALA A 171 23.04 -15.59 12.97
C ALA A 171 21.54 -15.57 13.28
N ASP A 172 20.72 -16.29 12.51
CA ASP A 172 19.28 -16.45 12.76
C ASP A 172 19.01 -17.23 14.05
N VAL A 173 19.67 -18.38 14.22
CA VAL A 173 19.45 -19.29 15.37
C VAL A 173 20.06 -18.76 16.66
N GLN A 174 21.31 -18.27 16.64
CA GLN A 174 22.06 -17.97 17.87
C GLN A 174 21.66 -16.67 18.55
N LYS A 175 21.23 -15.66 17.78
CA LYS A 175 20.91 -14.34 18.31
C LYS A 175 19.42 -14.17 18.62
N GLY A 176 18.58 -15.16 18.29
CA GLY A 176 17.13 -15.01 18.29
C GLY A 176 16.66 -13.84 17.40
N GLN A 177 17.53 -13.37 16.51
CA GLN A 177 17.28 -12.22 15.66
C GLN A 177 17.00 -12.75 14.27
N ARG A 178 15.73 -12.71 13.86
CA ARG A 178 15.33 -13.07 12.50
C ARG A 178 16.12 -12.21 11.52
N LEU A 179 17.00 -12.85 10.75
CA LEU A 179 17.79 -12.16 9.73
C LEU A 179 16.94 -11.87 8.50
N VAL A 180 16.04 -12.77 8.13
CA VAL A 180 15.11 -12.52 7.04
C VAL A 180 13.83 -11.92 7.62
N GLU A 181 13.42 -10.76 7.12
CA GLU A 181 12.13 -10.14 7.42
C GLU A 181 11.41 -9.85 6.09
N VAL A 182 10.13 -10.20 6.02
CA VAL A 182 9.25 -9.79 4.93
C VAL A 182 8.13 -8.94 5.51
N LYS A 183 7.90 -7.78 4.91
CA LYS A 183 6.96 -6.78 5.42
C LYS A 183 6.32 -5.97 4.30
N ILE A 184 5.17 -5.38 4.59
CA ILE A 184 4.53 -4.39 3.73
C ILE A 184 4.92 -3.00 4.22
N VAL A 185 5.49 -2.19 3.33
CA VAL A 185 5.88 -0.81 3.61
C VAL A 185 5.05 0.14 2.76
N ARG A 186 4.38 1.08 3.42
CA ARG A 186 3.67 2.18 2.80
C ARG A 186 4.54 3.42 2.75
N GLN A 187 4.64 4.01 1.56
CA GLN A 187 5.27 5.30 1.31
C GLN A 187 4.20 6.35 1.00
N THR A 188 4.16 7.41 1.80
CA THR A 188 3.34 8.60 1.51
C THR A 188 4.26 9.71 0.99
N LEU A 189 4.09 10.06 -0.28
CA LEU A 189 4.81 11.13 -0.95
C LEU A 189 3.94 12.37 -1.00
N VAL A 190 4.45 13.48 -0.47
CA VAL A 190 3.79 14.79 -0.53
C VAL A 190 4.61 15.73 -1.41
N THR A 191 3.97 16.33 -2.41
CA THR A 191 4.56 17.27 -3.37
C THR A 191 3.93 18.64 -3.17
N ILE A 192 4.74 19.63 -2.80
CA ILE A 192 4.32 21.02 -2.60
C ILE A 192 5.06 21.89 -3.63
N ASN A 193 4.31 22.68 -4.41
CA ASN A 193 4.87 23.55 -5.46
C ASN A 193 5.80 22.82 -6.45
N GLY A 194 5.45 21.58 -6.80
CA GLY A 194 6.25 20.74 -7.72
C GLY A 194 7.52 20.13 -7.11
N MET A 195 7.86 20.45 -5.86
CA MET A 195 8.99 19.85 -5.16
C MET A 195 8.53 18.68 -4.29
N ARG A 196 9.22 17.54 -4.40
CA ARG A 196 9.01 16.40 -3.48
C ARG A 196 9.47 16.80 -2.09
N THR A 197 8.53 16.99 -1.17
CA THR A 197 8.81 17.60 0.14
C THR A 197 9.02 16.56 1.23
N ALA A 198 8.23 15.48 1.23
CA ALA A 198 8.32 14.45 2.25
C ALA A 198 8.01 13.06 1.69
N VAL A 199 8.80 12.08 2.10
CA VAL A 199 8.50 10.65 1.93
C VAL A 199 8.40 10.07 3.34
N LEU A 200 7.18 9.72 3.75
CA LEU A 200 6.94 9.05 5.01
C LEU A 200 6.87 7.56 4.74
N GLN A 201 7.69 6.78 5.45
CA GLN A 201 7.65 5.33 5.38
C GLN A 201 7.02 4.78 6.66
N SER A 202 6.09 3.86 6.51
CA SER A 202 5.47 3.14 7.63
C SER A 202 5.35 1.67 7.29
N VAL A 203 5.59 0.80 8.28
CA VAL A 203 5.36 -0.64 8.13
C VAL A 203 3.89 -0.89 8.45
N ILE A 204 3.16 -1.37 7.46
CA ILE A 204 1.71 -1.60 7.55
C ILE A 204 1.34 -3.09 7.56
N GLY A 205 2.33 -3.97 7.61
CA GLY A 205 2.13 -5.42 7.68
C GLY A 205 3.47 -6.13 7.86
N ARG A 206 3.49 -7.24 8.59
CA ARG A 206 4.67 -8.11 8.74
C ARG A 206 4.27 -9.56 8.54
N ALA A 207 5.17 -10.33 7.94
CA ALA A 207 4.96 -11.76 7.75
C ALA A 207 5.38 -12.56 8.97
N ASP A 208 4.63 -13.63 9.22
CA ASP A 208 5.11 -14.75 10.01
C ASP A 208 5.82 -15.74 9.08
N LEU A 209 7.15 -15.77 9.20
CA LEU A 209 8.01 -16.65 8.40
C LEU A 209 8.07 -18.05 8.99
N VAL A 210 7.90 -19.05 8.13
CA VAL A 210 8.10 -20.47 8.42
C VAL A 210 9.29 -20.95 7.61
N SER A 211 10.36 -21.38 8.31
CA SER A 211 11.48 -22.04 7.65
C SER A 211 11.06 -23.41 7.14
N LEU A 212 11.43 -23.71 5.91
CA LEU A 212 11.15 -25.00 5.29
C LEU A 212 12.36 -25.92 5.42
N PRO A 213 12.15 -27.22 5.66
CA PRO A 213 13.25 -28.18 5.67
C PRO A 213 13.89 -28.24 4.27
N PRO A 214 15.19 -28.56 4.18
CA PRO A 214 15.84 -28.84 2.90
C PRO A 214 15.02 -29.89 2.13
N GLY A 215 14.76 -29.64 0.85
CA GLY A 215 14.00 -30.58 0.02
C GLY A 215 14.69 -31.94 -0.06
N ALA A 216 13.92 -33.02 -0.19
CA ALA A 216 14.43 -34.41 -0.22
C ALA A 216 15.41 -34.74 -1.37
N GLY A 217 15.71 -33.78 -2.25
CA GLY A 217 16.75 -33.88 -3.30
C GLY A 217 17.98 -33.00 -3.05
N ALA A 218 18.11 -32.38 -1.87
CA ALA A 218 19.27 -31.56 -1.53
C ALA A 218 20.56 -32.37 -1.36
N GLU A 219 20.44 -33.68 -1.06
CA GLU A 219 21.59 -34.57 -0.86
C GLU A 219 22.33 -34.91 -2.18
N ASP A 220 21.63 -34.90 -3.32
CA ASP A 220 22.20 -35.31 -4.62
C ASP A 220 22.85 -34.17 -5.42
N ASN A 221 22.68 -32.90 -5.00
CA ASN A 221 23.17 -31.71 -5.73
C ASN A 221 24.44 -31.09 -5.12
N GLU A 222 25.21 -31.85 -4.36
CA GLU A 222 26.48 -31.38 -3.74
C GLU A 222 27.60 -31.10 -4.75
N VAL A 223 27.33 -31.23 -6.06
CA VAL A 223 28.31 -31.17 -7.16
C VAL A 223 29.09 -29.84 -7.19
N ASP A 224 28.56 -28.76 -6.62
CA ASP A 224 29.20 -27.43 -6.60
C ASP A 224 29.36 -26.79 -5.20
N GLY A 225 29.04 -27.52 -4.12
CA GLY A 225 29.10 -26.97 -2.76
C GLY A 225 28.16 -25.76 -2.52
N SER A 226 27.07 -25.69 -3.30
CA SER A 226 25.98 -24.74 -3.12
C SER A 226 24.81 -25.37 -2.38
N ALA A 227 24.00 -24.55 -1.71
CA ALA A 227 22.78 -24.97 -1.04
C ALA A 227 21.71 -23.87 -1.15
N SER A 228 20.53 -24.13 -0.58
CA SER A 228 19.46 -23.15 -0.42
C SER A 228 18.95 -23.11 1.03
N LEU A 229 18.46 -21.94 1.43
CA LEU A 229 17.59 -21.76 2.59
C LEU A 229 16.26 -21.20 2.11
N ASP A 230 15.17 -21.79 2.58
CA ASP A 230 13.82 -21.53 2.09
C ASP A 230 12.89 -21.13 3.24
N TRP A 231 12.10 -20.09 3.02
CA TRP A 231 11.06 -19.63 3.92
C TRP A 231 9.77 -19.39 3.16
N SER A 232 8.64 -19.74 3.75
CA SER A 232 7.32 -19.37 3.26
C SER A 232 6.53 -18.64 4.33
N GLY A 233 5.47 -17.97 3.91
CA GLY A 233 4.53 -17.37 4.84
C GLY A 233 3.47 -16.54 4.14
N ASP A 234 2.75 -15.82 4.98
CA ASP A 234 1.65 -14.96 4.60
C ASP A 234 1.91 -13.53 5.10
N LEU A 235 1.70 -12.56 4.23
CA LEU A 235 1.68 -11.14 4.59
C LEU A 235 0.24 -10.69 4.75
N ARG A 236 -0.04 -9.96 5.82
CA ARG A 236 -1.33 -9.29 6.02
C ARG A 236 -1.11 -7.83 6.32
N VAL A 237 -2.00 -6.99 5.80
CA VAL A 237 -2.07 -5.60 6.20
C VAL A 237 -2.64 -5.55 7.62
N ASN A 238 -2.10 -4.67 8.46
CA ASN A 238 -2.60 -4.46 9.81
C ASN A 238 -4.04 -3.93 9.77
N GLY A 239 -4.86 -4.35 10.74
CA GLY A 239 -6.29 -3.99 10.78
C GLY A 239 -6.58 -2.50 11.04
N ASP A 240 -5.58 -1.69 11.40
CA ASP A 240 -5.69 -0.24 11.56
C ASP A 240 -5.56 0.53 10.22
N VAL A 241 -5.25 -0.16 9.13
CA VAL A 241 -5.08 0.43 7.81
C VAL A 241 -6.39 0.41 7.04
N GLU A 242 -7.06 1.56 6.99
CA GLU A 242 -8.38 1.67 6.35
C GLU A 242 -8.35 2.16 4.90
N VAL A 243 -7.19 2.62 4.42
CA VAL A 243 -7.06 3.33 3.14
C VAL A 243 -6.13 2.58 2.20
N ALA A 244 -6.58 2.35 0.97
CA ALA A 244 -5.82 1.74 -0.12
C ALA A 244 -4.80 2.71 -0.74
N SER A 245 -3.93 2.23 -1.63
CA SER A 245 -3.00 3.11 -2.36
C SER A 245 -3.77 4.09 -3.25
N PHE A 246 -3.34 5.35 -3.33
CA PHE A 246 -3.97 6.37 -4.18
C PHE A 246 -2.97 7.41 -4.70
N ASP A 247 -3.32 8.14 -5.75
CA ASP A 247 -2.51 9.22 -6.31
C ASP A 247 -3.34 10.47 -6.63
N ALA A 248 -3.35 11.42 -5.70
CA ALA A 248 -4.00 12.72 -5.83
C ALA A 248 -3.10 13.79 -6.47
N GLY A 249 -1.93 13.41 -7.00
CA GLY A 249 -0.92 14.35 -7.53
C GLY A 249 -0.09 15.00 -6.42
N ILE A 250 -0.71 15.79 -5.53
CA ILE A 250 -0.01 16.42 -4.41
C ILE A 250 0.28 15.47 -3.25
N VAL A 251 -0.55 14.43 -3.09
CA VAL A 251 -0.36 13.36 -2.11
C VAL A 251 -0.50 12.05 -2.86
N ARG A 252 0.49 11.18 -2.69
CA ARG A 252 0.51 9.85 -3.27
C ARG A 252 0.88 8.83 -2.21
N MET A 253 0.15 7.73 -2.20
CA MET A 253 0.38 6.59 -1.32
C MET A 253 0.75 5.39 -2.18
N GLN A 254 1.93 4.82 -1.95
CA GLN A 254 2.43 3.64 -2.65
C GLN A 254 2.79 2.56 -1.65
N ASP A 255 2.50 1.31 -1.98
CA ASP A 255 2.72 0.17 -1.11
C ASP A 255 3.75 -0.78 -1.73
N PHE A 256 4.57 -1.38 -0.89
CA PHE A 256 5.66 -2.25 -1.31
C PHE A 256 5.73 -3.48 -0.43
N ILE A 257 5.95 -4.65 -1.04
CA ILE A 257 6.48 -5.81 -0.32
C ILE A 257 7.99 -5.63 -0.24
N VAL A 258 8.54 -5.69 0.97
CA VAL A 258 9.96 -5.50 1.22
C VAL A 258 10.50 -6.75 1.89
N VAL A 259 11.54 -7.34 1.28
CA VAL A 259 12.35 -8.40 1.86
C VAL A 259 13.64 -7.76 2.34
N GLU A 260 13.94 -7.94 3.62
CA GLU A 260 15.16 -7.47 4.24
C GLU A 260 15.98 -8.65 4.75
N LEU A 261 17.26 -8.65 4.40
CA LEU A 261 18.27 -9.44 5.08
C LEU A 261 18.99 -8.51 6.06
N GLY A 262 18.79 -8.75 7.34
CA GLY A 262 19.42 -8.03 8.44
C GLY A 262 20.95 -8.09 8.34
N PRO A 263 21.65 -7.13 8.98
CA PRO A 263 23.10 -7.12 8.96
C PRO A 263 23.65 -8.34 9.69
N SER A 264 24.54 -9.08 9.06
CA SER A 264 25.33 -10.13 9.72
C SER A 264 26.77 -9.64 9.96
N ALA A 265 27.62 -10.51 10.49
CA ALA A 265 29.05 -10.20 10.61
C ALA A 265 29.65 -9.86 9.23
N ASN A 266 29.29 -10.65 8.21
CA ASN A 266 29.94 -10.65 6.91
C ASN A 266 29.09 -10.14 5.75
N PHE A 267 27.76 -10.04 5.91
CA PHE A 267 26.86 -9.48 4.91
C PHE A 267 26.38 -8.09 5.29
N GLU A 268 26.29 -7.21 4.29
CA GLU A 268 25.62 -5.92 4.44
C GLU A 268 24.11 -6.13 4.60
N ARG A 269 23.43 -5.14 5.19
CA ARG A 269 21.96 -5.17 5.21
C ARG A 269 21.48 -5.03 3.78
N VAL A 270 20.72 -6.01 3.32
CA VAL A 270 20.07 -5.97 2.02
C VAL A 270 18.60 -5.64 2.21
N ARG A 271 18.09 -4.75 1.36
CA ARG A 271 16.68 -4.38 1.30
C ARG A 271 16.24 -4.42 -0.16
N HIS A 272 15.40 -5.39 -0.48
CA HIS A 272 14.75 -5.50 -1.78
C HIS A 272 13.28 -5.10 -1.65
N SER A 273 12.78 -4.28 -2.57
CA SER A 273 11.41 -3.78 -2.53
C SER A 273 10.71 -4.00 -3.87
N HIS A 274 9.52 -4.58 -3.82
CA HIS A 274 8.63 -4.74 -4.96
C HIS A 274 7.35 -3.93 -4.77
N SER A 275 6.97 -3.13 -5.76
CA SER A 275 5.73 -2.33 -5.68
C SER A 275 4.52 -3.23 -5.82
N ILE A 276 3.53 -3.02 -4.96
CA ILE A 276 2.22 -3.65 -5.05
C ILE A 276 1.13 -2.57 -5.05
N ARG A 277 -0.10 -2.96 -5.36
CA ARG A 277 -1.27 -2.11 -5.23
C ARG A 277 -2.21 -2.72 -4.21
N LEU A 278 -2.53 -1.97 -3.17
CA LEU A 278 -3.61 -2.35 -2.25
C LEU A 278 -4.93 -1.77 -2.73
N VAL A 279 -6.01 -2.55 -2.60
CA VAL A 279 -7.40 -2.16 -2.91
C VAL A 279 -8.30 -2.46 -1.72
N THR A 280 -9.51 -1.88 -1.69
CA THR A 280 -10.35 -1.91 -0.48
C THR A 280 -11.12 -3.20 -0.28
N ASP A 281 -11.55 -3.84 -1.36
CA ASP A 281 -12.43 -5.01 -1.32
C ASP A 281 -11.77 -6.19 -2.04
N ALA A 282 -11.96 -7.39 -1.49
CA ALA A 282 -11.65 -8.63 -2.18
C ALA A 282 -12.50 -8.81 -3.45
N TRP A 283 -12.07 -9.71 -4.33
CA TRP A 283 -12.79 -9.99 -5.56
C TRP A 283 -14.19 -10.58 -5.29
N ASP A 284 -14.30 -11.51 -4.33
CA ASP A 284 -15.47 -12.39 -4.14
C ASP A 284 -16.56 -11.86 -3.19
N THR A 285 -16.38 -10.68 -2.57
CA THR A 285 -17.32 -10.11 -1.57
C THR A 285 -18.19 -8.99 -2.12
#